data_AF-A0AAT9HQP0-F1
#
_entry.id   AF-A0AAT9HQP0-F1
#
_cell.length_a   1.000
_cell.length_b   1.000
_cell.length_c   1.000
_cell.angle_alpha   90.00
_cell.angle_beta   90.00
_cell.angle_gamma   90.00
#
_symmetry.space_group_name_H-M   'P 1'
#
loop_
_entity.id
_entity.type
_entity.pdbx_description
1 polymer ?
#
loop_
_entity_poly.entity_id
_entity_poly.type
_entity_poly.pdbx_seq_one_letter_code
_entity_poly.pdbx_strand_id
1 'polypeptide(L)' 'MLTGFRPAWKAFTDITRGSTTLAELVRNHPLAHRALTALDRRPAGDEVSS' A
#
# COMPACT_ATOMS: atom_id res chain seq x y z
N MET A 1 19.45 -2.94 -8.65
CA MET A 1 18.82 -1.60 -8.61
C MET A 1 17.33 -1.76 -8.90
N LEU A 2 16.51 -1.86 -7.86
CA LEU A 2 15.07 -2.01 -8.00
C LEU A 2 14.46 -0.60 -8.04
N THR A 3 14.08 -0.16 -9.23
CA THR A 3 13.46 1.15 -9.49
C THR A 3 12.12 1.22 -8.78
N GLY A 4 12.08 1.69 -7.53
CA GLY A 4 10.92 1.63 -6.62
C GLY A 4 9.59 2.17 -7.16
N PHE A 5 9.58 2.90 -8.27
CA PHE A 5 8.38 3.35 -8.96
C PHE A 5 7.71 2.28 -9.84
N ARG A 6 8.51 1.46 -10.54
CA ARG A 6 8.01 0.46 -11.49
C ARG A 6 7.21 -0.69 -10.84
N PRO A 7 7.64 -1.27 -9.69
CA PRO A 7 6.87 -2.32 -9.04
C PRO A 7 5.59 -1.78 -8.39
N ALA A 8 5.60 -0.55 -7.86
CA ALA A 8 4.40 0.09 -7.29
C ALA A 8 3.35 0.38 -8.37
N TRP A 9 3.76 0.94 -9.52
CA TRP A 9 2.85 1.22 -10.65
C TRP A 9 2.22 -0.05 -11.22
N LYS A 10 2.99 -1.14 -11.30
CA LYS A 10 2.48 -2.44 -11.73
C LYS A 10 1.41 -2.97 -10.76
N ALA A 11 1.67 -2.94 -9.45
CA ALA A 11 0.69 -3.38 -8.45
C ALA A 11 -0.61 -2.55 -8.52
N PHE A 12 -0.50 -1.22 -8.67
CA PHE A 12 -1.65 -0.35 -8.87
C PHE A 12 -2.46 -0.72 -10.12
N THR A 13 -1.76 -0.93 -11.23
CA THR A 13 -2.40 -1.30 -12.50
C THR A 13 -3.09 -2.66 -12.41
N ASP A 14 -2.47 -3.64 -11.76
CA ASP A 14 -3.02 -4.99 -11.55
C ASP A 14 -4.26 -4.94 -10.63
N ILE A 15 -4.28 -4.04 -9.63
CA ILE A 15 -5.46 -3.80 -8.78
C ILE A 15 -6.61 -3.18 -9.59
N THR A 16 -6.35 -2.11 -10.35
CA THR A 16 -7.39 -1.42 -11.13
C THR A 16 -7.97 -2.31 -12.24
N ARG A 17 -7.17 -3.22 -12.81
CA ARG A 17 -7.66 -4.23 -13.76
C ARG A 17 -8.36 -5.43 -13.11
N GLY A 18 -8.41 -5.50 -11.78
CA GLY A 18 -8.99 -6.62 -11.04
C GLY A 18 -8.18 -7.92 -11.12
N SER A 19 -6.91 -7.86 -11.53
CA SER A 19 -6.03 -9.03 -11.61
C SER A 19 -5.48 -9.44 -10.24
N THR A 20 -5.44 -8.53 -9.27
CA THR A 20 -5.11 -8.82 -7.87
C THR A 20 -5.83 -7.83 -6.97
N THR A 21 -5.77 -8.03 -5.65
CA THR A 21 -6.41 -7.15 -4.66
C THR A 21 -5.41 -6.70 -3.59
N LEU A 22 -5.69 -5.57 -2.94
CA LEU A 22 -4.86 -5.12 -1.83
C LEU A 22 -4.84 -6.12 -0.67
N ALA A 23 -5.98 -6.76 -0.37
CA ALA A 23 -6.07 -7.81 0.64
C ALA A 23 -5.17 -9.01 0.30
N GLU A 24 -5.08 -9.37 -0.98
CA GLU A 24 -4.19 -10.40 -1.48
C GLU A 24 -2.70 -10.04 -1.39
N LEU A 25 -2.37 -8.77 -1.65
CA LEU A 25 -1.01 -8.27 -1.47
C LEU A 25 -0.59 -8.30 0.00
N VAL A 26 -1.46 -7.89 0.92
CA VAL A 26 -1.16 -7.85 2.36
C VAL A 26 -1.01 -9.26 2.94
N ARG A 27 -1.85 -10.22 2.52
CA ARG A 27 -1.75 -11.61 3.01
C ARG A 27 -0.51 -12.34 2.49
N ASN A 28 -0.05 -12.02 1.27
CA ASN A 28 1.09 -12.71 0.64
C ASN A 28 2.43 -11.97 0.82
N HIS A 29 2.43 -10.69 1.18
CA HIS A 29 3.64 -9.88 1.24
C HIS A 29 3.78 -9.17 2.60
N PRO A 30 4.72 -9.62 3.47
CA PRO A 30 4.94 -9.02 4.79
C PRO A 30 5.26 -7.52 4.73
N LEU A 31 5.92 -7.07 3.65
CA LEU A 31 6.22 -5.66 3.42
C LEU A 31 4.94 -4.83 3.16
N ALA A 32 3.97 -5.37 2.42
CA ALA A 32 2.69 -4.71 2.21
C ALA A 32 1.91 -4.59 3.52
N HIS A 33 1.93 -5.64 4.35
CA HIS A 33 1.35 -5.59 5.69
C HIS A 33 1.99 -4.50 6.55
N ARG A 34 3.33 -4.43 6.62
CA ARG A 34 4.04 -3.39 7.38
C ARG A 34 3.77 -1.97 6.86
N ALA A 35 3.72 -1.79 5.54
CA ALA A 35 3.40 -0.50 4.94
C ALA A 35 1.97 -0.06 5.29
N LEU A 36 1.01 -1.00 5.26
CA LEU A 36 -0.36 -0.73 5.67
C LEU A 36 -0.47 -0.41 7.16
N THR A 37 0.19 -1.17 8.04
CA THR A 37 0.25 -0.86 9.48
C THR A 37 0.88 0.50 9.75
N ALA A 38 1.92 0.88 9.01
CA ALA A 38 2.53 2.20 9.16
C ALA A 38 1.61 3.33 8.70
N LEU A 39 0.82 3.11 7.65
CA LEU A 39 -0.20 4.05 7.18
C LEU A 39 -1.36 4.17 8.17
N ASP A 40 -1.81 3.05 8.74
CA ASP A 40 -2.88 2.97 9.75
C ASP A 40 -2.47 3.61 11.08
N ARG A 41 -1.20 3.44 11.47
CA ARG A 41 -0.61 4.06 12.67
C ARG A 41 -0.46 5.57 12.54
N ARG A 42 -0.50 6.13 11.33
CA ARG A 42 -0.58 7.57 11.16
C ARG A 42 -1.97 7.99 11.65
N PRO A 43 -2.08 8.78 12.73
CA PRO A 43 -3.38 9.20 13.24
C PRO A 43 -4.19 9.79 12.08
N ALA A 44 -5.39 9.26 11.86
CA ALA A 44 -6.27 9.56 10.73
C ALA A 44 -6.88 10.99 10.77
N GLY A 45 -6.16 11.90 11.38
CA GLY A 45 -6.56 13.25 11.70
C GLY A 45 -5.50 13.82 12.63
N ASP A 46 -4.53 14.54 12.06
CA ASP A 46 -4.25 15.84 12.68
C ASP A 46 -5.55 16.63 12.53
N GLU A 47 -6.43 16.45 13.50
CA GLU A 47 -7.57 17.31 13.73
C GLU A 47 -7.01 18.71 13.97
N VAL A 48 -7.11 19.55 12.94
CA VAL A 48 -7.56 20.94 13.04
C VAL A 48 -7.14 21.62 14.35
N SER A 49 -5.87 21.98 14.51
CA SER A 49 -5.44 22.92 15.56
C SER A 49 -4.03 23.47 15.30
N SER A 50 -3.94 24.53 14.49
CA SER A 50 -3.29 25.81 14.81
C SER A 50 -3.41 26.78 13.64
#